data_AF-A0ABD0RJC2-F1
#
_entry.id   AF-A0ABD0RJC2-F1
#
_cell.length_a   1.000
_cell.length_b   1.000
_cell.length_c   1.000
_cell.angle_alpha   90.00
_cell.angle_beta   90.00
_cell.angle_gamma   90.00
#
_symmetry.space_group_name_H-M   'P 1'
#
loop_
_entity.id
_entity.type
_entity.pdbx_description
1 polymer ?
#
loop_
_entity_poly.entity_id
_entity_poly.type
_entity_poly.pdbx_seq_one_letter_code
_entity_poly.pdbx_strand_id
1 'polypeptide(L)' 'NCFELFIPDNKDQVIKACKTEADGRVVEGNHTFYRISAPTTEEKDEWMNSI' A
#
# COMPACT_ATOMS: atom_id res chain seq x y z
N ASN A 1 6.93 12.05 4.79
CA ASN A 1 5.91 11.72 5.81
C ASN A 1 5.30 10.39 5.45
N CYS A 2 5.86 9.28 5.96
CA CYS A 2 5.54 7.94 5.43
C CYS A 2 4.69 7.10 6.39
N PHE A 3 3.87 6.21 5.84
CA PHE A 3 3.13 5.18 6.56
C PHE A 3 3.07 3.89 5.72
N GLU A 4 2.69 2.78 6.36
CA GLU A 4 2.66 1.46 5.72
C GLU A 4 1.30 0.81 5.92
N LEU A 5 0.76 0.21 4.85
CA LEU A 5 -0.34 -0.75 4.94
C LEU A 5 0.28 -2.15 4.92
N PHE A 6 0.01 -2.95 5.96
CA PHE A 6 0.56 -4.29 6.13
C PHE A 6 -0.44 -5.21 6.85
N ILE A 7 -0.24 -6.53 6.74
CA ILE A 7 -1.03 -7.53 7.46
C ILE A 7 -0.37 -7.75 8.84
N PRO A 8 -1.02 -7.39 9.97
CA PRO A 8 -0.38 -7.43 11.28
C PRO A 8 -0.02 -8.84 11.73
N ASP A 9 -0.88 -9.81 11.44
CA ASP A 9 -0.73 -11.20 11.90
C ASP A 9 0.11 -12.08 10.95
N ASN A 10 0.49 -11.55 9.79
CA ASN A 10 1.24 -12.30 8.78
C ASN A 10 2.06 -11.39 7.87
N LYS A 11 3.22 -10.95 8.38
CA LYS A 11 4.09 -9.97 7.70
C LYS A 11 4.65 -10.43 6.35
N ASP A 12 4.72 -11.74 6.12
CA ASP A 12 5.25 -12.32 4.87
C ASP A 12 4.15 -12.61 3.85
N GLN A 13 2.88 -12.48 4.23
CA GLN A 13 1.77 -12.72 3.32
C GLN A 13 1.62 -11.56 2.31
N VAL A 14 1.48 -11.94 1.04
CA VAL A 14 1.17 -10.99 -0.03
C VAL A 14 -0.23 -10.41 0.19
N ILE A 15 -0.32 -9.08 0.16
CA ILE A 15 -1.58 -8.34 0.25
C ILE A 15 -2.37 -8.59 -1.03
N LYS A 16 -3.63 -9.02 -0.87
CA LYS A 16 -4.55 -9.24 -2.00
C LYS A 16 -4.86 -7.91 -2.69
N ALA A 17 -4.28 -7.70 -3.86
CA ALA A 17 -4.48 -6.53 -4.70
C ALA A 17 -4.29 -6.90 -6.18
N CYS A 18 -4.68 -6.01 -7.10
CA CYS A 18 -4.37 -6.13 -8.53
C CYS A 18 -3.66 -4.88 -9.05
N LYS A 19 -2.87 -5.05 -10.12
CA LYS A 19 -2.25 -3.95 -10.87
C LYS A 19 -2.27 -4.24 -12.37
N THR A 20 -2.17 -3.19 -13.16
CA THR A 20 -2.06 -3.29 -14.62
C THR A 20 -0.58 -3.24 -15.01
N GLU A 21 -0.16 -4.15 -15.89
CA GLU A 21 1.19 -4.14 -16.46
C GLU A 21 1.26 -3.22 -17.69
N ALA A 22 2.47 -2.95 -18.19
CA ALA A 22 2.67 -2.06 -19.34
C ALA A 22 1.98 -2.57 -20.62
N ASP A 23 1.71 -3.88 -20.72
CA ASP A 23 0.99 -4.50 -21.83
C ASP A 23 -0.55 -4.47 -21.66
N GLY A 24 -1.06 -3.87 -20.57
CA GLY A 24 -2.49 -3.74 -20.29
C GLY A 24 -3.11 -4.92 -19.54
N ARG A 25 -2.36 -5.97 -19.24
CA ARG A 25 -2.86 -7.12 -18.48
C ARG A 25 -3.05 -6.77 -16.99
N VAL A 26 -4.16 -7.24 -16.41
CA VAL A 26 -4.39 -7.19 -14.96
C VAL A 26 -3.76 -8.42 -14.30
N VAL A 27 -2.92 -8.21 -13.31
CA VAL A 27 -2.23 -9.27 -12.55
C VAL A 27 -2.35 -9.01 -11.05
N GLU A 28 -2.10 -10.03 -10.23
CA GLU A 28 -2.02 -9.87 -8.78
C GLU A 28 -0.82 -8.99 -8.38
N GLY A 29 -0.99 -8.22 -7.30
CA GLY A 29 0.11 -7.47 -6.69
C GLY A 29 1.08 -8.38 -5.95
N ASN A 30 2.34 -7.93 -5.81
CA ASN A 30 3.41 -8.71 -5.17
C ASN A 30 3.87 -8.11 -3.83
N HIS A 31 3.10 -7.17 -3.27
CA HIS A 31 3.49 -6.42 -2.08
C HIS A 31 3.09 -7.17 -0.80
N THR A 32 4.03 -7.33 0.13
CA THR A 32 3.74 -7.73 1.52
C THR A 32 3.40 -6.51 2.40
N PHE A 33 3.79 -5.32 1.95
CA PHE A 33 3.38 -4.03 2.49
C PHE A 33 3.34 -2.96 1.39
N TYR A 34 2.51 -1.94 1.59
CA TYR A 34 2.51 -0.73 0.78
C TYR A 34 3.04 0.44 1.60
N ARG A 35 4.25 0.90 1.28
CA ARG A 35 4.82 2.11 1.86
C ARG A 35 4.41 3.33 1.03
N ILE A 36 3.72 4.27 1.68
CA ILE A 36 3.19 5.48 1.06
C ILE A 36 3.88 6.68 1.72
N SER A 37 4.18 7.72 0.94
CA SER A 37 4.73 8.98 1.43
C SER A 37 3.80 10.12 1.06
N ALA A 38 3.33 10.86 2.06
CA ALA A 38 2.63 12.12 1.86
C ALA A 38 3.64 13.30 1.79
N PRO A 39 3.28 14.37 1.04
CA PRO A 39 4.06 15.61 0.98
C PRO A 39 4.25 16.26 2.36
N THR A 40 3.21 16.33 3.20
CA THR A 40 3.29 16.94 4.55
C THR A 40 2.95 15.96 5.68
N THR A 41 3.22 16.35 6.93
CA THR A 41 2.88 15.53 8.11
C THR A 41 1.38 15.49 8.30
N GLU A 42 0.73 16.64 8.10
CA GLU A 42 -0.71 16.83 8.24
C GLU A 42 -1.46 15.95 7.25
N GLU A 43 -1.04 15.91 5.99
CA GLU A 43 -1.62 15.03 4.97
C GLU A 43 -1.41 13.55 5.34
N LYS A 44 -0.22 13.16 5.82
CA LYS A 44 0.04 11.79 6.27
C LYS A 44 -0.93 11.40 7.40
N ASP A 45 -1.17 12.28 8.37
CA ASP A 45 -2.09 12.02 9.48
C ASP A 45 -3.57 11.99 9.00
N GLU A 46 -3.97 12.86 8.07
CA GLU A 46 -5.29 12.81 7.42
C GLU A 46 -5.52 11.49 6.67
N TRP A 47 -4.54 11.04 5.88
CA TRP A 47 -4.58 9.74 5.20
C TRP A 47 -4.70 8.59 6.20
N MET A 48 -3.89 8.56 7.26
CA MET A 48 -3.94 7.49 8.26
C MET A 48 -5.26 7.44 9.06
N ASN A 49 -5.90 8.58 9.29
CA ASN A 49 -7.19 8.63 9.99
C ASN A 49 -8.38 8.24 9.09
N SER A 50 -8.22 8.31 7.77
CA SER A 50 -9.29 8.05 6.80
C SER A 50 -9.31 6.61 6.29
N ILE A 51 -8.17 5.91 6.35
CA ILE A 51 -7.98 4.51 5.94
C ILE A 51 -8.42 3.58 7.08
#